data_AF-A0A925B444-F1
#
_entry.id   AF-A0A925B444-F1
#
_cell.length_a   1.000
_cell.length_b   1.000
_cell.length_c   1.000
_cell.angle_alpha   90.00
_cell.angle_beta   90.00
_cell.angle_gamma   90.00
#
_symmetry.space_group_name_H-M   'P 1'
#
loop_
_entity.id
_entity.type
_entity.pdbx_description
1 polymer ?
#
loop_
_entity_poly.entity_id
_entity_poly.type
_entity_poly.pdbx_seq_one_letter_code
_entity_poly.pdbx_strand_id
1 'polypeptide(L)' 'MNTKPAAASQDPTREIAFDLLSAVLDRRRPLEEALDAAPQAEPRDRAAAHRLAAAVLRRMGSL' A
#
# COMPACT_ATOMS: atom_id res chain seq x y z
N MET A 1 -27.65 -14.34 -17.34
CA MET A 1 -27.22 -12.94 -17.07
C MET A 1 -25.82 -13.00 -16.49
N ASN A 2 -24.80 -13.09 -17.35
CA ASN A 2 -23.40 -13.15 -16.92
C ASN A 2 -22.92 -11.74 -16.59
N THR A 3 -22.81 -11.40 -15.32
CA THR A 3 -22.03 -10.23 -14.88
C THR A 3 -20.56 -10.55 -15.10
N LYS A 4 -20.03 -10.09 -16.23
CA LYS A 4 -18.59 -9.94 -16.46
C LYS A 4 -18.00 -9.33 -15.18
N PRO A 5 -17.00 -9.93 -14.50
CA PRO A 5 -16.36 -9.25 -13.39
C PRO A 5 -15.85 -7.94 -13.97
N ALA A 6 -16.36 -6.82 -13.45
CA ALA A 6 -15.75 -5.53 -13.72
C ALA A 6 -14.26 -5.75 -13.49
N ALA A 7 -13.47 -5.42 -14.51
CA ALA A 7 -12.04 -5.62 -14.51
C ALA A 7 -11.43 -5.20 -13.18
N ALA A 8 -10.24 -5.70 -12.89
CA ALA A 8 -9.31 -5.13 -11.91
C ALA A 8 -9.21 -3.60 -12.08
N SER A 9 -10.20 -2.87 -11.58
CA SER A 9 -10.20 -1.45 -11.35
C SER A 9 -9.21 -1.30 -10.22
N GLN A 10 -7.96 -1.10 -10.60
CA GLN A 10 -6.81 -0.71 -9.77
C GLN A 10 -7.28 -0.26 -8.38
N ASP A 11 -7.17 -1.16 -7.40
CA ASP A 11 -7.52 -0.85 -6.01
C ASP A 11 -6.43 0.11 -5.52
N PRO A 12 -6.67 1.43 -5.47
CA PRO A 12 -5.60 2.40 -5.28
C PRO A 12 -4.94 2.21 -3.91
N THR A 13 -5.73 1.74 -2.93
CA THR A 13 -5.23 1.38 -1.61
C THR A 13 -4.21 0.25 -1.68
N ARG A 14 -4.50 -0.82 -2.44
CA ARG A 14 -3.56 -1.96 -2.58
C ARG A 14 -2.31 -1.59 -3.36
N GLU A 15 -2.43 -0.76 -4.39
CA GLU A 15 -1.28 -0.29 -5.17
C GLU A 15 -0.34 0.55 -4.32
N ILE A 16 -0.88 1.54 -3.59
CA ILE A 16 -0.09 2.34 -2.65
C ILE A 16 0.54 1.44 -1.58
N ALA A 17 -0.20 0.48 -1.03
CA ALA A 17 0.34 -0.43 -0.02
C ALA A 17 1.49 -1.28 -0.57
N PHE A 18 1.38 -1.74 -1.82
CA PHE A 18 2.43 -2.48 -2.49
C PHE A 18 3.69 -1.61 -2.68
N ASP A 19 3.54 -0.37 -3.13
CA ASP A 19 4.66 0.55 -3.31
C ASP A 19 5.39 0.86 -1.99
N LEU A 20 4.64 1.02 -0.89
CA LEU A 20 5.20 1.19 0.44
C LEU A 20 5.99 -0.05 0.86
N LEU A 21 5.44 -1.25 0.66
CA LEU A 21 6.13 -2.50 0.99
C LEU A 21 7.40 -2.67 0.16
N SER A 22 7.38 -2.37 -1.14
CA SER A 22 8.59 -2.38 -1.97
C SER A 22 9.63 -1.35 -1.53
N ALA A 23 9.21 -0.15 -1.11
CA ALA A 23 10.13 0.85 -0.57
C ALA A 23 10.79 0.37 0.74
N VAL A 24 10.03 -0.28 1.63
CA VAL A 24 10.55 -0.77 2.90
C VAL A 24 11.40 -2.03 2.72
N LEU A 25 10.89 -3.04 2.04
CA LEU A 25 11.54 -4.35 1.95
C LEU A 25 12.70 -4.35 0.94
N ASP A 26 12.49 -3.77 -0.24
CA ASP A 26 13.50 -3.83 -1.31
C ASP A 26 14.53 -2.72 -1.15
N ARG A 27 14.09 -1.52 -0.74
CA ARG A 27 14.95 -0.33 -0.65
C ARG A 27 15.36 0.01 0.78
N ARG A 28 14.94 -0.78 1.78
CA ARG A 28 15.24 -0.60 3.21
C ARG A 28 14.94 0.80 3.74
N ARG A 29 13.89 1.44 3.21
CA ARG A 29 13.45 2.74 3.73
C ARG A 29 12.51 2.54 4.93
N PRO A 30 12.53 3.45 5.92
CA PRO A 30 11.47 3.51 6.92
C PRO A 30 10.09 3.70 6.29
N LEU A 31 9.04 3.14 6.89
CA LEU A 31 7.68 3.19 6.34
C LEU A 31 7.14 4.62 6.24
N GLU A 32 7.44 5.43 7.23
CA GLU A 32 7.04 6.82 7.35
C GLU A 32 7.68 7.66 6.24
N GLU A 33 8.97 7.46 5.98
CA GLU A 33 9.67 8.11 4.86
C GLU A 33 9.10 7.66 3.51
N ALA A 34 8.80 6.37 3.35
CA ALA A 34 8.15 5.87 2.15
C ALA A 34 6.76 6.47 1.94
N LEU A 35 6.00 6.70 3.02
CA LEU A 35 4.69 7.33 2.99
C LEU A 35 4.74 8.81 2.65
N ASP A 36 5.80 9.51 3.05
CA ASP A 36 6.02 10.92 2.71
C ASP A 36 6.51 11.10 1.27
N ALA A 37 7.26 10.12 0.75
CA ALA A 37 7.72 10.09 -0.64
C ALA A 37 6.68 9.55 -1.63
N ALA A 38 5.56 8.99 -1.15
CA ALA A 38 4.52 8.44 -2.00
C ALA A 38 3.83 9.54 -2.84
N PRO A 39 3.41 9.25 -4.08
CA PRO A 39 2.61 10.17 -4.88
C PRO A 39 1.35 10.63 -4.14
N GLN A 40 0.87 11.83 -4.48
CA GLN A 40 -0.40 12.33 -3.93
C GLN A 40 -1.55 11.40 -4.33
N ALA A 41 -2.32 10.98 -3.33
CA ALA A 41 -3.49 10.11 -3.48
C ALA A 41 -4.59 10.58 -2.52
N GLU A 42 -5.80 10.06 -2.71
CA GLU A 42 -6.91 10.36 -1.81
C GLU A 42 -6.52 10.05 -0.35
N PRO A 43 -6.72 10.97 0.61
CA PRO A 43 -6.26 10.78 2.00
C PRO A 43 -6.78 9.49 2.63
N ARG A 44 -8.00 9.07 2.27
CA ARG A 44 -8.61 7.82 2.72
C ARG A 44 -7.82 6.60 2.26
N ASP A 45 -7.46 6.55 0.97
CA ASP A 45 -6.75 5.41 0.38
C ASP A 45 -5.32 5.35 0.92
N ARG A 46 -4.66 6.50 1.07
CA ARG A 46 -3.34 6.61 1.70
C ARG A 46 -3.36 6.11 3.15
N ALA A 47 -4.36 6.49 3.93
CA ALA A 47 -4.50 6.02 5.31
C ALA A 47 -4.82 4.51 5.40
N ALA A 48 -5.64 3.99 4.48
CA ALA A 48 -5.91 2.56 4.40
C ALA A 48 -4.66 1.77 3.99
N ALA A 49 -3.90 2.26 3.01
CA ALA A 49 -2.68 1.65 2.50
C ALA A 49 -1.59 1.58 3.57
N HIS A 50 -1.37 2.67 4.32
CA HIS A 50 -0.46 2.68 5.46
C HIS A 50 -0.86 1.60 6.48
N ARG A 51 -2.13 1.53 6.89
CA ARG A 51 -2.57 0.52 7.86
C ARG A 51 -2.32 -0.91 7.36
N LEU A 52 -2.56 -1.18 6.08
CA LEU A 52 -2.28 -2.48 5.47
C LEU A 52 -0.78 -2.80 5.48
N ALA A 53 0.06 -1.90 4.98
CA ALA A 53 1.51 -2.09 4.94
C ALA A 53 2.08 -2.31 6.36
N ALA A 54 1.68 -1.49 7.33
CA ALA A 54 2.12 -1.63 8.72
C ALA A 54 1.69 -2.96 9.34
N ALA A 55 0.49 -3.45 9.04
CA ALA A 55 0.04 -4.76 9.52
C ALA A 55 0.86 -5.92 8.91
N VAL A 56 1.18 -5.83 7.61
CA VAL A 56 2.02 -6.83 6.92
C VAL A 56 3.43 -6.85 7.52
N LEU A 57 4.07 -5.69 7.65
CA LEU A 57 5.42 -5.55 8.20
C LEU A 57 5.51 -6.05 9.66
N ARG A 58 4.52 -5.70 10.51
CA ARG A 58 4.43 -6.24 11.88
C ARG A 58 4.33 -7.76 11.88
N ARG A 59 3.52 -8.35 10.98
CA ARG A 59 3.39 -9.81 10.87
C ARG A 59 4.68 -10.49 10.39
N MET A 60 5.53 -9.77 9.66
CA MET A 60 6.84 -10.25 9.23
C MET A 60 7.94 -10.08 10.28
N GLY A 61 7.68 -9.36 11.39
CA GLY A 61 8.66 -9.07 12.43
C GLY A 61 9.65 -7.96 12.05
N SER A 62 9.30 -7.09 11.10
CA SER A 62 10.15 -6.01 10.59
C SER A 62 9.79 -4.61 11.12
N LEU A 63 8.74 -4.50 11.93
CA LEU A 63 8.31 -3.32 12.70
C LEU A 63 8.14 -3.75 14.16
#